data_AF-A0A9P0P7M3-F1
#
_entry.id   AF-A0A9P0P7M3-F1
#
_cell.length_a   1.000
_cell.length_b   1.000
_cell.length_c   1.000
_cell.angle_alpha   90.00
_cell.angle_beta   90.00
_cell.angle_gamma   90.00
#
_symmetry.space_group_name_H-M   'P 1'
#
loop_
_entity.id
_entity.type
_entity.pdbx_description
1 polymer ?
#
loop_
_entity_poly.entity_id
_entity_poly.type
_entity_poly.pdbx_seq_one_letter_code
_entity_poly.pdbx_strand_id
1 'polypeptide(L)'
;MLHLYTQEDRLQSYLDRVLKPLVAGLKHKRALAAWDLVNEPMGSLSQWQEDPNPCYDTTHLQGTGAGWAGTTVYYQNILKLINWHADAIKSVDPKALVTTGEAGEFTTTNVCEKCRDHYTDECLIGAGGKPNGTIDFYALHSYTWEGRYTPSSPFKNQFNFYNKKKPIVVEEFSTTNSESHSPEVNYRHIYEGGYGGILDWQYNESGKWVDNKHDIFAGISSIRNLTSNGKIDIKL
;
A
#
# COMPACT_ATOMS: atom_id res chain seq x y z
N MET A 1 -20.03 4.54 0.03
CA MET A 1 -18.83 3.91 0.64
C MET A 1 -18.42 4.59 1.95
N LEU A 2 -18.55 5.92 2.09
CA LEU A 2 -18.28 6.67 3.34
C LEU A 2 -18.91 6.09 4.62
N HIS A 3 -20.06 5.44 4.50
CA HIS A 3 -20.74 4.81 5.63
C HIS A 3 -19.94 3.69 6.29
N LEU A 4 -19.09 2.96 5.57
CA LEU A 4 -18.27 1.89 6.17
C LEU A 4 -17.16 2.45 7.07
N TYR A 5 -16.71 3.68 6.82
CA TYR A 5 -15.74 4.37 7.65
C TYR A 5 -16.35 4.92 8.95
N THR A 6 -17.65 5.25 8.94
CA THR A 6 -18.28 6.05 9.99
C THR A 6 -19.37 5.33 10.78
N GLN A 7 -19.91 4.22 10.27
CA GLN A 7 -21.04 3.50 10.87
C GLN A 7 -20.65 2.04 11.09
N GLU A 8 -20.41 1.68 12.35
CA GLU A 8 -19.87 0.37 12.73
C GLU A 8 -20.83 -0.78 12.44
N ASP A 9 -22.14 -0.56 12.56
CA ASP A 9 -23.17 -1.53 12.21
C ASP A 9 -23.12 -1.88 10.71
N ARG A 10 -22.89 -0.87 9.86
CA ARG A 10 -22.75 -1.07 8.40
C ARG A 10 -21.43 -1.73 8.05
N LEU A 11 -20.33 -1.34 8.70
CA LEU A 11 -19.05 -2.03 8.56
C LEU A 11 -19.19 -3.51 8.95
N GLN A 12 -19.72 -3.80 10.14
CA GLN A 12 -19.91 -5.16 10.62
C GLN A 12 -20.81 -5.98 9.69
N SER A 13 -21.91 -5.40 9.20
CA SER A 13 -22.79 -6.04 8.22
C SER A 13 -22.06 -6.40 6.93
N TYR A 14 -21.19 -5.52 6.42
CA TYR A 14 -20.34 -5.82 5.26
C TYR A 14 -19.37 -6.96 5.55
N LEU A 15 -18.69 -6.93 6.70
CA LEU A 15 -17.75 -7.97 7.08
C LEU A 15 -18.43 -9.35 7.15
N ASP A 16 -19.60 -9.42 7.78
CA ASP A 16 -20.30 -10.69 8.01
C ASP A 16 -21.01 -11.22 6.77
N ARG A 17 -21.59 -10.34 5.95
CA ARG A 17 -22.43 -10.75 4.81
C ARG A 17 -21.68 -10.80 3.48
N VAL A 18 -20.54 -10.13 3.37
CA VAL A 18 -19.78 -10.03 2.12
C VAL A 18 -18.37 -10.55 2.30
N LEU A 19 -17.56 -9.91 3.14
CA LEU A 19 -16.13 -10.18 3.20
C LEU A 19 -15.82 -11.60 3.71
N LYS A 20 -16.34 -11.98 4.89
CA LYS A 20 -16.09 -13.31 5.47
C LYS A 20 -16.56 -14.44 4.54
N PRO A 21 -17.77 -14.40 3.94
CA PRO A 21 -18.19 -15.40 2.94
C PRO A 21 -17.26 -15.46 1.73
N LEU A 22 -16.81 -14.31 1.21
CA LEU A 22 -15.88 -14.25 0.08
C LEU A 22 -14.54 -14.89 0.43
N VAL A 23 -13.96 -14.56 1.59
CA VAL A 23 -12.71 -15.15 2.09
C VAL A 23 -12.89 -16.66 2.28
N ALA A 24 -14.00 -17.10 2.86
CA ALA A 24 -14.29 -18.53 3.05
C ALA A 24 -14.36 -19.30 1.71
N GLY A 25 -14.90 -18.67 0.66
CA GLY A 25 -14.96 -19.26 -0.68
C GLY A 25 -13.61 -19.32 -1.40
N LEU A 26 -12.66 -18.44 -1.05
CA LEU A 26 -11.38 -18.30 -1.75
C LEU A 26 -10.16 -18.83 -0.97
N LYS A 27 -10.28 -19.12 0.34
CA LYS A 27 -9.14 -19.52 1.21
C LYS A 27 -8.31 -20.74 0.74
N HIS A 28 -8.86 -21.57 -0.14
CA HIS A 28 -8.15 -22.72 -0.71
C HIS A 28 -7.55 -22.46 -2.10
N LYS A 29 -7.68 -21.26 -2.65
CA LYS A 29 -7.10 -20.89 -3.94
C LYS A 29 -5.60 -20.59 -3.77
N ARG A 30 -4.75 -21.46 -4.32
CA ARG A 30 -3.28 -21.32 -4.29
C ARG A 30 -2.78 -20.05 -4.99
N ALA A 31 -3.56 -19.52 -5.95
CA ALA A 31 -3.23 -18.31 -6.69
C ALA A 31 -3.64 -17.00 -6.00
N LEU A 32 -4.34 -17.06 -4.86
CA LEU A 32 -4.65 -15.85 -4.09
C LEU A 32 -3.47 -15.51 -3.18
N ALA A 33 -2.73 -14.45 -3.53
CA ALA A 33 -1.52 -14.04 -2.80
C ALA A 33 -1.83 -13.24 -1.53
N ALA A 34 -2.66 -12.19 -1.65
CA ALA A 34 -2.97 -11.28 -0.57
C ALA A 34 -4.30 -10.55 -0.82
N TRP A 35 -4.76 -9.83 0.21
CA TRP A 35 -5.87 -8.88 0.13
C TRP A 35 -5.35 -7.46 0.36
N ASP A 36 -5.45 -6.59 -0.64
CA ASP A 36 -5.28 -5.16 -0.47
C ASP A 36 -6.63 -4.54 -0.04
N LEU A 37 -6.62 -3.80 1.07
CA LEU A 37 -7.84 -3.39 1.76
C LEU A 37 -8.37 -2.05 1.27
N VAL A 38 -7.48 -1.08 1.03
CA VAL A 38 -7.82 0.26 0.58
C VAL A 38 -6.64 0.84 -0.21
N ASN A 39 -6.92 1.22 -1.45
CA ASN A 39 -6.00 1.94 -2.32
C ASN A 39 -5.95 3.43 -1.98
N GLU A 40 -4.75 3.95 -1.77
CA GLU A 40 -4.40 5.35 -1.51
C GLU A 40 -5.30 6.09 -0.50
N PRO A 41 -5.38 5.62 0.76
CA PRO A 41 -6.16 6.31 1.78
C PRO A 41 -5.79 7.79 1.95
N MET A 42 -4.52 8.16 1.71
CA MET A 42 -4.05 9.55 1.74
C MET A 42 -4.84 10.48 0.84
N GLY A 43 -5.47 9.96 -0.23
CA GLY A 43 -6.32 10.74 -1.12
C GLY A 43 -7.54 11.36 -0.45
N SER A 44 -7.98 10.77 0.66
CA SER A 44 -9.13 11.25 1.43
C SER A 44 -8.75 11.77 2.83
N LEU A 45 -7.47 12.02 3.11
CA LEU A 45 -7.03 12.58 4.39
C LEU A 45 -7.14 14.10 4.42
N SER A 46 -7.37 14.66 5.61
CA SER A 46 -7.12 16.07 5.87
C SER A 46 -5.61 16.29 6.05
N GLN A 47 -5.08 17.45 5.65
CA GLN A 47 -3.72 17.87 5.99
C GLN A 47 -3.66 18.68 7.31
N TRP A 48 -4.81 18.83 7.97
CA TRP A 48 -5.02 19.80 9.05
C TRP A 48 -5.64 19.16 10.31
N GLN A 49 -5.75 17.83 10.34
CA GLN A 49 -6.34 17.16 11.49
C GLN A 49 -5.29 17.06 12.59
N GLU A 50 -5.47 17.86 13.63
CA GLU A 50 -4.74 17.74 14.88
C GLU A 50 -5.38 16.66 15.75
N ASP A 51 -4.56 15.75 16.30
CA ASP A 51 -5.02 14.74 17.25
C ASP A 51 -3.93 14.49 18.32
N PRO A 52 -4.27 14.39 19.61
CA PRO A 52 -3.29 14.07 20.64
C PRO A 52 -2.65 12.68 20.47
N ASN A 53 -3.30 11.77 19.75
CA ASN A 53 -2.71 10.49 19.37
C ASN A 53 -1.95 10.65 18.03
N PRO A 54 -0.62 10.47 18.01
CA PRO A 54 0.19 10.62 16.80
C PRO A 54 -0.20 9.62 15.69
N CYS A 55 -0.88 8.53 16.00
CA CYS A 55 -1.43 7.62 14.99
C CYS A 55 -2.54 8.26 14.15
N TYR A 56 -3.21 9.30 14.65
CA TYR A 56 -4.39 9.90 14.02
C TYR A 56 -4.14 11.33 13.53
N ASP A 57 -3.09 11.97 14.04
CA ASP A 57 -2.65 13.29 13.60
C ASP A 57 -2.18 13.27 12.14
N THR A 58 -2.57 14.28 11.36
CA THR A 58 -2.15 14.41 9.95
C THR A 58 -1.51 15.75 9.63
N THR A 59 -1.13 16.51 10.65
CA THR A 59 -0.55 17.85 10.44
C THR A 59 0.80 17.81 9.71
N HIS A 60 1.53 16.69 9.80
CA HIS A 60 2.75 16.45 9.01
C HIS A 60 2.50 16.38 7.50
N LEU A 61 1.26 16.14 7.06
CA LEU A 61 0.89 16.11 5.65
C LEU A 61 0.67 17.51 5.05
N GLN A 62 0.84 18.59 5.82
CA GLN A 62 0.73 19.94 5.29
C GLN A 62 1.67 20.14 4.08
N GLY A 63 1.08 20.49 2.93
CA GLY A 63 1.78 20.74 1.68
C GLY A 63 2.36 19.49 1.01
N THR A 64 1.89 18.29 1.34
CA THR A 64 2.27 17.05 0.61
C THR A 64 1.35 16.75 -0.56
N GLY A 65 0.17 17.37 -0.61
CA GLY A 65 -0.85 17.12 -1.63
C GLY A 65 -1.93 16.11 -1.20
N ALA A 66 -1.86 15.55 0.02
CA ALA A 66 -2.90 14.67 0.58
C ALA A 66 -4.31 15.30 0.52
N GLY A 67 -5.35 14.48 0.41
CA GLY A 67 -6.74 14.96 0.34
C GLY A 67 -7.20 15.37 -1.07
N TRP A 68 -6.49 14.98 -2.13
CA TRP A 68 -6.81 15.36 -3.51
C TRP A 68 -8.17 14.85 -4.00
N ALA A 69 -8.76 13.83 -3.36
CA ALA A 69 -10.08 13.30 -3.73
C ALA A 69 -11.24 14.23 -3.36
N GLY A 70 -10.99 15.31 -2.60
CA GLY A 70 -12.01 16.29 -2.21
C GLY A 70 -13.02 15.78 -1.19
N THR A 71 -12.86 14.56 -0.69
CA THR A 71 -13.64 13.98 0.40
C THR A 71 -12.71 13.72 1.57
N THR A 72 -13.09 14.13 2.78
CA THR A 72 -12.26 13.96 3.97
C THR A 72 -12.79 12.84 4.86
N VAL A 73 -11.91 11.91 5.24
CA VAL A 73 -12.15 10.84 6.22
C VAL A 73 -11.09 10.98 7.30
N TYR A 74 -11.51 10.97 8.58
CA TYR A 74 -10.56 11.00 9.69
C TYR A 74 -9.67 9.77 9.71
N TYR A 75 -8.39 9.95 10.00
CA TYR A 75 -7.43 8.86 9.88
C TYR A 75 -7.75 7.68 10.79
N GLN A 76 -8.22 7.95 12.01
CA GLN A 76 -8.68 6.91 12.94
C GLN A 76 -9.75 5.99 12.30
N ASN A 77 -10.65 6.53 11.48
CA ASN A 77 -11.69 5.74 10.81
C ASN A 77 -11.13 4.85 9.70
N ILE A 78 -10.13 5.34 8.97
CA ILE A 78 -9.41 4.54 7.96
C ILE A 78 -8.67 3.39 8.65
N LEU A 79 -7.90 3.69 9.70
CA LEU A 79 -7.14 2.68 10.46
C LEU A 79 -8.07 1.64 11.11
N LYS A 80 -9.21 2.06 11.67
CA LYS A 80 -10.25 1.15 12.18
C LYS A 80 -10.79 0.24 11.09
N LEU A 81 -11.11 0.80 9.92
CA LEU A 81 -11.62 0.03 8.79
C LEU A 81 -10.62 -1.04 8.37
N ILE A 82 -9.35 -0.68 8.20
CA ILE A 82 -8.27 -1.60 7.85
C ILE A 82 -8.11 -2.68 8.92
N ASN A 83 -8.05 -2.29 10.20
CA ASN A 83 -7.93 -3.22 11.33
C ASN A 83 -9.07 -4.25 11.36
N TRP A 84 -10.33 -3.81 11.19
CA TRP A 84 -11.48 -4.71 11.21
C TRP A 84 -11.54 -5.63 9.99
N HIS A 85 -11.14 -5.15 8.80
CA HIS A 85 -11.07 -5.99 7.61
C HIS A 85 -9.98 -7.05 7.72
N ALA A 86 -8.77 -6.65 8.15
CA ALA A 86 -7.66 -7.55 8.37
C ALA A 86 -8.01 -8.66 9.38
N ASP A 87 -8.61 -8.30 10.51
CA ASP A 87 -9.05 -9.27 11.53
C ASP A 87 -10.14 -10.20 10.99
N ALA A 88 -11.13 -9.66 10.26
CA ALA A 88 -12.19 -10.48 9.66
C ALA A 88 -11.63 -11.49 8.64
N ILE A 89 -10.69 -11.08 7.79
CA ILE A 89 -10.01 -11.97 6.83
C ILE A 89 -9.24 -13.06 7.58
N LYS A 90 -8.38 -12.67 8.53
CA LYS A 90 -7.53 -13.59 9.29
C LYS A 90 -8.31 -14.52 10.23
N SER A 91 -9.51 -14.12 10.65
CA SER A 91 -10.42 -14.99 11.43
C SER A 91 -10.99 -16.15 10.60
N VAL A 92 -11.12 -15.98 9.29
CA VAL A 92 -11.65 -16.99 8.36
C VAL A 92 -10.53 -17.79 7.70
N ASP A 93 -9.44 -17.12 7.33
CA ASP A 93 -8.24 -17.71 6.75
C ASP A 93 -6.98 -17.20 7.47
N PRO A 94 -6.53 -17.88 8.55
CA PRO A 94 -5.39 -17.42 9.37
C PRO A 94 -4.05 -17.31 8.66
N LYS A 95 -3.91 -17.88 7.44
CA LYS A 95 -2.72 -17.78 6.60
C LYS A 95 -2.80 -16.69 5.53
N ALA A 96 -3.93 -16.00 5.41
CA ALA A 96 -4.11 -14.95 4.42
C ALA A 96 -3.21 -13.76 4.76
N LEU A 97 -2.56 -13.21 3.72
CA LEU A 97 -1.78 -11.98 3.82
C LEU A 97 -2.67 -10.78 3.50
N VAL A 98 -2.50 -9.69 4.22
CA VAL A 98 -3.25 -8.44 4.01
C VAL A 98 -2.32 -7.23 3.93
N THR A 99 -2.68 -6.24 3.13
CA THR A 99 -1.94 -4.97 2.96
C THR A 99 -2.88 -3.78 2.74
N THR A 100 -2.32 -2.59 2.59
CA THR A 100 -3.01 -1.40 2.12
C THR A 100 -2.05 -0.61 1.23
N GLY A 101 -2.41 -0.45 -0.05
CA GLY A 101 -1.62 0.33 -1.02
C GLY A 101 -1.71 1.82 -0.74
N GLU A 102 -0.59 2.50 -0.53
CA GLU A 102 -0.58 3.91 -0.15
C GLU A 102 0.19 4.79 -1.15
N ALA A 103 -0.30 6.02 -1.32
CA ALA A 103 0.26 7.04 -2.22
C ALA A 103 1.57 7.64 -1.67
N GLY A 104 2.63 6.85 -1.65
CA GLY A 104 3.96 7.29 -1.23
C GLY A 104 4.32 6.99 0.22
N GLU A 105 5.46 7.53 0.64
CA GLU A 105 6.09 7.20 1.93
C GLU A 105 5.57 8.00 3.14
N PHE A 106 4.79 9.06 2.90
CA PHE A 106 4.47 10.08 3.93
C PHE A 106 3.66 9.53 5.09
N THR A 107 2.88 8.46 4.86
CA THR A 107 2.02 7.84 5.87
C THR A 107 2.44 6.42 6.28
N THR A 108 3.51 5.90 5.69
CA THR A 108 3.93 4.50 5.81
C THR A 108 5.34 4.34 6.36
N THR A 109 6.05 5.43 6.64
CA THR A 109 7.47 5.39 7.05
C THR A 109 7.79 6.51 8.04
N ASN A 110 8.98 6.48 8.65
CA ASN A 110 9.49 7.54 9.53
C ASN A 110 10.82 8.13 9.03
N VAL A 111 11.12 7.99 7.73
CA VAL A 111 12.47 8.27 7.17
C VAL A 111 12.67 9.71 6.69
N CYS A 112 11.63 10.53 6.73
CA CYS A 112 11.68 11.93 6.34
C CYS A 112 10.95 12.81 7.36
N GLU A 113 11.20 14.12 7.32
CA GLU A 113 10.61 15.09 8.26
C GLU A 113 9.07 15.01 8.29
N LYS A 114 8.47 14.94 7.10
CA LYS A 114 7.02 14.81 6.87
C LYS A 114 6.54 13.36 6.83
N CYS A 115 7.35 12.38 7.19
CA CYS A 115 6.96 10.98 7.17
C CYS A 115 6.54 10.55 8.57
N ARG A 116 5.37 9.94 8.67
CA ARG A 116 4.90 9.25 9.89
C ARG A 116 4.32 7.90 9.49
N ASP A 117 4.63 6.86 10.26
CA ASP A 117 4.14 5.52 10.01
C ASP A 117 2.82 5.25 10.74
N HIS A 118 1.70 5.39 10.02
CA HIS A 118 0.35 5.20 10.58
C HIS A 118 -0.13 3.74 10.53
N TYR A 119 0.58 2.89 9.80
CA TYR A 119 0.19 1.50 9.56
C TYR A 119 0.97 0.51 10.42
N THR A 120 1.59 1.00 11.51
CA THR A 120 2.14 0.13 12.55
C THR A 120 1.03 -0.72 13.18
N ASP A 121 1.42 -1.87 13.72
CA ASP A 121 0.49 -2.74 14.45
C ASP A 121 -0.17 -2.00 15.61
N GLU A 122 0.60 -1.15 16.30
CA GLU A 122 0.12 -0.32 17.39
C GLU A 122 -0.99 0.66 16.94
N CYS A 123 -0.77 1.39 15.84
CA CYS A 123 -1.77 2.33 15.34
C CYS A 123 -3.03 1.64 14.82
N LEU A 124 -2.90 0.52 14.11
CA LEU A 124 -4.03 -0.26 13.61
C LEU A 124 -4.85 -0.86 14.76
N ILE A 125 -4.18 -1.52 15.70
CA ILE A 125 -4.84 -2.12 16.88
C ILE A 125 -5.43 -1.02 17.77
N GLY A 126 -4.74 0.10 17.95
CA GLY A 126 -5.22 1.25 18.72
C GLY A 126 -6.50 1.85 18.14
N ALA A 127 -6.62 1.91 16.81
CA ALA A 127 -7.77 2.48 16.14
C ALA A 127 -9.00 1.56 16.15
N GLY A 128 -8.81 0.25 15.94
CA GLY A 128 -9.92 -0.69 15.74
C GLY A 128 -10.13 -1.72 16.84
N GLY A 129 -9.17 -1.91 17.75
CA GLY A 129 -9.26 -2.81 18.90
C GLY A 129 -9.19 -4.30 18.55
N LYS A 130 -8.96 -4.68 17.28
CA LYS A 130 -8.82 -6.09 16.87
C LYS A 130 -7.34 -6.50 16.87
N PRO A 131 -6.91 -7.44 17.71
CA PRO A 131 -5.49 -7.77 17.87
C PRO A 131 -4.85 -8.42 16.64
N ASN A 132 -5.62 -9.12 15.81
CA ASN A 132 -5.11 -9.70 14.56
C ASN A 132 -5.29 -8.75 13.35
N GLY A 133 -5.83 -7.56 13.57
CA GLY A 133 -6.14 -6.59 12.54
C GLY A 133 -4.93 -5.77 12.09
N THR A 134 -3.89 -6.44 11.64
CA THR A 134 -2.63 -5.83 11.21
C THR A 134 -2.30 -6.20 9.77
N ILE A 135 -1.51 -5.38 9.07
CA ILE A 135 -0.98 -5.70 7.73
C ILE A 135 0.21 -6.66 7.81
N ASP A 136 0.45 -7.48 6.80
CA ASP A 136 1.56 -8.43 6.76
C ASP A 136 2.77 -7.89 6.00
N PHE A 137 2.54 -6.95 5.09
CA PHE A 137 3.56 -6.20 4.36
C PHE A 137 3.04 -4.80 4.04
N TYR A 138 3.96 -3.85 3.87
CA TYR A 138 3.63 -2.51 3.39
C TYR A 138 3.55 -2.50 1.87
N ALA A 139 2.68 -1.68 1.32
CA ALA A 139 2.62 -1.40 -0.10
C ALA A 139 2.74 0.10 -0.35
N LEU A 140 3.65 0.48 -1.25
CA LEU A 140 3.95 1.87 -1.58
C LEU A 140 3.75 2.11 -3.06
N HIS A 141 3.10 3.22 -3.38
CA HIS A 141 3.10 3.79 -4.71
C HIS A 141 4.21 4.82 -4.80
N SER A 142 4.85 4.96 -5.95
CA SER A 142 5.85 6.01 -6.13
C SER A 142 5.87 6.57 -7.53
N TYR A 143 5.59 7.86 -7.60
CA TYR A 143 5.54 8.66 -8.81
C TYR A 143 6.36 9.94 -8.62
N THR A 144 6.86 10.51 -9.71
CA THR A 144 7.53 11.80 -9.63
C THR A 144 6.54 12.96 -9.49
N TRP A 145 7.00 14.03 -8.85
CA TRP A 145 6.39 15.35 -8.91
C TRP A 145 7.35 16.30 -9.62
N GLU A 146 6.86 17.02 -10.63
CA GLU A 146 7.69 17.87 -11.51
C GLU A 146 8.94 17.15 -12.06
N GLY A 147 8.79 15.86 -12.39
CA GLY A 147 9.85 15.03 -12.95
C GLY A 147 10.95 14.63 -11.96
N ARG A 148 10.72 14.76 -10.65
CA ARG A 148 11.62 14.30 -9.59
C ARG A 148 10.93 13.41 -8.57
N TYR A 149 11.60 12.36 -8.15
CA TYR A 149 11.16 11.60 -6.97
C TYR A 149 11.51 12.39 -5.71
N THR A 150 10.72 12.20 -4.66
CA THR A 150 11.11 12.62 -3.31
C THR A 150 12.42 11.91 -2.90
N PRO A 151 13.28 12.52 -2.07
CA PRO A 151 14.49 11.87 -1.57
C PRO A 151 14.23 10.55 -0.83
N SER A 152 13.02 10.37 -0.29
CA SER A 152 12.57 9.18 0.44
C SER A 152 11.86 8.13 -0.43
N SER A 153 11.70 8.37 -1.73
CA SER A 153 11.10 7.41 -2.67
C SER A 153 11.85 6.07 -2.71
N PRO A 154 11.15 4.95 -2.96
CA PRO A 154 11.78 3.65 -3.17
C PRO A 154 12.68 3.61 -4.40
N PHE A 155 12.49 4.51 -5.38
CA PHE A 155 13.38 4.66 -6.54
C PHE A 155 14.65 5.45 -6.26
N LYS A 156 14.81 5.96 -5.03
CA LYS A 156 16.05 6.61 -4.55
C LYS A 156 16.77 5.81 -3.48
N ASN A 157 16.12 4.79 -2.92
CA ASN A 157 16.60 4.08 -1.75
C ASN A 157 16.47 2.56 -1.91
N GLN A 158 17.10 1.85 -0.99
CA GLN A 158 17.01 0.39 -0.83
C GLN A 158 16.09 0.08 0.36
N PHE A 159 15.54 -1.13 0.45
CA PHE A 159 14.63 -1.54 1.52
C PHE A 159 15.16 -1.20 2.94
N ASN A 160 16.45 -1.41 3.18
CA ASN A 160 17.08 -1.16 4.49
C ASN A 160 17.02 0.31 4.95
N PHE A 161 16.86 1.26 4.02
CA PHE A 161 16.66 2.67 4.34
C PHE A 161 15.42 2.90 5.22
N TYR A 162 14.35 2.12 5.00
CA TYR A 162 13.08 2.27 5.71
C TYR A 162 13.08 1.69 7.13
N ASN A 163 14.12 0.94 7.50
CA ASN A 163 14.25 0.27 8.80
C ASN A 163 12.97 -0.50 9.21
N LYS A 164 12.33 -1.17 8.25
CA LYS A 164 11.10 -1.92 8.45
C LYS A 164 11.36 -3.38 8.79
N LYS A 165 10.48 -3.95 9.61
CA LYS A 165 10.47 -5.38 9.96
C LYS A 165 9.58 -6.22 9.04
N LYS A 166 8.72 -5.57 8.27
CA LYS A 166 7.83 -6.21 7.29
C LYS A 166 8.30 -5.88 5.88
N PRO A 167 8.09 -6.77 4.89
CA PRO A 167 8.40 -6.47 3.50
C PRO A 167 7.71 -5.20 3.01
N ILE A 168 8.29 -4.56 1.99
CA ILE A 168 7.67 -3.48 1.23
C ILE A 168 7.50 -3.95 -0.21
N VAL A 169 6.29 -3.91 -0.74
CA VAL A 169 5.99 -4.05 -2.17
C VAL A 169 5.86 -2.65 -2.75
N VAL A 170 6.51 -2.39 -3.89
CA VAL A 170 6.21 -1.19 -4.68
C VAL A 170 5.03 -1.53 -5.57
N GLU A 171 3.82 -1.24 -5.08
CA GLU A 171 2.55 -1.70 -5.66
C GLU A 171 2.09 -0.85 -6.84
N GLU A 172 2.60 0.38 -6.96
CA GLU A 172 2.41 1.17 -8.18
C GLU A 172 3.62 2.04 -8.48
N PHE A 173 3.95 2.12 -9.76
CA PHE A 173 4.83 3.11 -10.37
C PHE A 173 4.56 3.11 -11.88
N SER A 174 5.11 4.09 -12.60
CA SER A 174 5.10 4.11 -14.07
C SER A 174 6.37 4.79 -14.59
N THR A 175 6.91 4.28 -15.70
CA THR A 175 8.02 4.93 -16.41
C THR A 175 7.61 6.27 -17.02
N THR A 176 6.35 6.45 -17.41
CA THR A 176 5.83 7.75 -17.90
C THR A 176 5.81 8.86 -16.86
N ASN A 177 5.86 8.52 -15.57
CA ASN A 177 5.98 9.47 -14.46
C ASN A 177 7.11 9.10 -13.51
N SER A 178 8.29 8.94 -14.10
CA SER A 178 9.56 8.63 -13.45
C SER A 178 10.62 9.71 -13.76
N GLU A 179 11.83 9.58 -13.23
CA GLU A 179 12.98 10.41 -13.65
C GLU A 179 13.56 9.99 -15.01
N SER A 180 12.70 9.65 -15.97
CA SER A 180 13.05 9.17 -17.31
C SER A 180 13.92 7.90 -17.31
N HIS A 181 13.76 7.05 -16.29
CA HIS A 181 14.39 5.74 -16.27
C HIS A 181 13.66 4.77 -17.19
N SER A 182 14.40 3.86 -17.83
CA SER A 182 13.78 2.79 -18.60
C SER A 182 13.04 1.80 -17.68
N PRO A 183 12.06 1.04 -18.19
CA PRO A 183 11.36 0.02 -17.42
C PRO A 183 12.33 -0.97 -16.76
N GLU A 184 13.35 -1.43 -17.47
CA GLU A 184 14.33 -2.39 -16.97
C GLU A 184 15.15 -1.85 -15.81
N VAL A 185 15.51 -0.56 -15.85
CA VAL A 185 16.24 0.10 -14.75
C VAL A 185 15.38 0.17 -13.51
N ASN A 186 14.11 0.57 -13.64
CA ASN A 186 13.18 0.64 -12.50
C ASN A 186 12.94 -0.74 -11.88
N TYR A 187 12.65 -1.76 -12.69
CA TYR A 187 12.44 -3.13 -12.21
C TYR A 187 13.68 -3.72 -11.54
N ARG A 188 14.88 -3.52 -12.12
CA ARG A 188 16.13 -3.99 -11.50
C ARG A 188 16.44 -3.26 -10.20
N HIS A 189 16.26 -1.94 -10.15
CA HIS A 189 16.51 -1.16 -8.94
C HIS A 189 15.65 -1.65 -7.77
N ILE A 190 14.34 -1.89 -7.99
CA ILE A 190 13.47 -2.41 -6.93
C ILE A 190 13.81 -3.88 -6.60
N TYR A 191 14.07 -4.72 -7.60
CA TYR A 191 14.40 -6.11 -7.33
C TYR A 191 15.72 -6.26 -6.56
N GLU A 192 16.80 -5.61 -7.00
CA GLU A 192 18.10 -5.62 -6.32
C GLU A 192 18.07 -4.80 -5.02
N GLY A 193 17.08 -3.89 -4.92
CA GLY A 193 16.78 -3.02 -3.80
C GLY A 193 16.39 -3.70 -2.49
N GLY A 194 16.13 -5.01 -2.52
CA GLY A 194 15.66 -5.78 -1.36
C GLY A 194 14.16 -5.66 -1.09
N TYR A 195 13.38 -5.09 -2.02
CA TYR A 195 11.92 -4.99 -1.88
C TYR A 195 11.24 -6.34 -2.14
N GLY A 196 10.04 -6.52 -1.60
CA GLY A 196 9.25 -7.76 -1.66
C GLY A 196 8.45 -7.95 -2.95
N GLY A 197 8.37 -6.93 -3.81
CA GLY A 197 7.65 -6.99 -5.07
C GLY A 197 7.63 -5.66 -5.80
N ILE A 198 7.27 -5.70 -7.08
CA ILE A 198 7.09 -4.54 -7.95
C ILE A 198 5.90 -4.78 -8.88
N LEU A 199 5.01 -3.80 -8.97
CA LEU A 199 3.83 -3.80 -9.83
C LEU A 199 3.74 -2.46 -10.57
N ASP A 200 3.64 -2.53 -11.90
CA ASP A 200 3.62 -1.38 -12.80
C ASP A 200 2.17 -0.97 -13.10
N TRP A 201 1.94 0.33 -13.20
CA TRP A 201 0.65 0.96 -13.44
C TRP A 201 0.54 1.38 -14.92
N GLN A 202 -0.39 0.84 -15.72
CA GLN A 202 -1.27 -0.30 -15.46
C GLN A 202 -1.59 -1.01 -16.77
N TYR A 203 -1.93 -2.30 -16.68
CA TYR A 203 -2.07 -3.16 -17.86
C TYR A 203 -3.14 -2.73 -18.89
N ASN A 204 -4.16 -1.97 -18.48
CA ASN A 204 -5.22 -1.51 -19.39
C ASN A 204 -4.81 -0.28 -20.21
N GLU A 205 -3.64 0.32 -19.95
CA GLU A 205 -3.07 1.45 -20.69
C GLU A 205 -3.96 2.72 -20.69
N SER A 206 -4.85 2.84 -19.71
CA SER A 206 -5.84 3.92 -19.64
C SER A 206 -5.70 4.74 -18.37
N GLY A 207 -5.61 6.07 -18.50
CA GLY A 207 -5.58 6.99 -17.38
C GLY A 207 -4.35 7.89 -17.40
N LYS A 208 -4.00 8.43 -16.23
CA LYS A 208 -2.80 9.25 -16.06
C LYS A 208 -1.65 8.37 -15.60
N TRP A 209 -0.45 8.74 -16.04
CA TRP A 209 0.81 8.11 -15.61
C TRP A 209 0.81 6.61 -15.81
N VAL A 210 0.35 6.16 -16.97
CA VAL A 210 0.22 4.74 -17.30
C VAL A 210 1.29 4.33 -18.28
N ASP A 211 1.93 3.20 -18.02
CA ASP A 211 2.81 2.55 -18.98
C ASP A 211 1.99 1.81 -20.05
N ASN A 212 2.58 1.70 -21.24
CA ASN A 212 2.07 0.81 -22.26
C ASN A 212 2.54 -0.64 -21.97
N LYS A 213 1.89 -1.62 -22.59
CA LYS A 213 2.21 -3.04 -22.38
C LYS A 213 3.63 -3.40 -22.78
N HIS A 214 4.18 -2.74 -23.80
CA HIS A 214 5.56 -3.01 -24.22
C HIS A 214 6.53 -2.71 -23.07
N ASP A 215 6.37 -1.56 -22.42
CA ASP A 215 7.22 -1.11 -21.32
C ASP A 215 7.04 -1.99 -20.07
N ILE A 216 5.80 -2.32 -19.71
CA ILE A 216 5.49 -3.27 -18.63
C ILE A 216 6.20 -4.61 -18.88
N PHE A 217 6.09 -5.17 -20.08
CA PHE A 217 6.71 -6.46 -20.41
C PHE A 217 8.23 -6.39 -20.49
N ALA A 218 8.81 -5.26 -20.92
CA ALA A 218 10.25 -5.04 -20.91
C ALA A 218 10.79 -5.08 -19.47
N GLY A 219 10.12 -4.36 -18.56
CA GLY A 219 10.41 -4.35 -17.13
C GLY A 219 10.36 -5.74 -16.49
N ILE A 220 9.22 -6.44 -16.62
CA ILE A 220 9.05 -7.81 -16.08
C ILE A 220 10.12 -8.76 -16.66
N SER A 221 10.36 -8.70 -17.96
CA SER A 221 11.33 -9.59 -18.63
C SER A 221 12.76 -9.35 -18.15
N SER A 222 13.09 -8.14 -17.74
CA SER A 222 14.44 -7.76 -17.30
C SER A 222 14.89 -8.45 -16.01
N ILE A 223 13.94 -8.84 -15.15
CA ILE A 223 14.19 -9.49 -13.87
C ILE A 223 13.80 -10.97 -13.84
N ARG A 224 13.02 -11.47 -14.82
CA ARG A 224 12.36 -12.79 -14.78
C ARG A 224 13.23 -14.00 -14.37
N ASN A 225 14.53 -13.98 -14.67
CA ASN A 225 15.46 -15.09 -14.39
C ASN A 225 16.36 -14.83 -13.17
N LEU A 226 16.23 -13.68 -12.51
CA LEU A 226 17.04 -13.34 -11.36
C LEU A 226 16.60 -14.16 -10.13
N THR A 227 17.56 -14.42 -9.24
CA THR A 227 17.33 -15.14 -7.98
C THR A 227 18.04 -14.53 -6.77
N SER A 228 18.77 -13.42 -6.95
CA SER A 228 19.54 -12.75 -5.88
C SER A 228 18.68 -12.14 -4.77
N ASN A 229 17.43 -11.78 -5.04
CA ASN A 229 16.47 -11.26 -4.06
C ASN A 229 15.13 -12.01 -4.17
N GLY A 230 15.19 -13.34 -4.04
CA GLY A 230 14.02 -14.22 -4.17
C GLY A 230 13.79 -14.68 -5.61
N LYS A 231 13.04 -15.77 -5.79
CA LYS A 231 12.72 -16.31 -7.13
C LYS A 231 11.45 -15.66 -7.67
N ILE A 232 11.46 -15.27 -8.93
CA ILE A 232 10.28 -14.69 -9.62
C ILE A 232 9.44 -15.77 -10.31
N ASP A 233 10.07 -16.78 -10.91
CA ASP A 233 9.35 -17.91 -11.52
C ASP A 233 8.70 -18.79 -10.44
N ILE A 234 7.37 -18.76 -10.37
CA ILE A 234 6.56 -19.44 -9.35
C ILE A 234 5.73 -20.56 -10.01
N LYS A 235 5.67 -21.71 -9.33
CA LYS A 235 4.77 -22.83 -9.67
C LYS A 235 3.72 -23.00 -8.58
N LEU A 236 2.47 -22.71 -8.92
CA LEU A 236 1.32 -22.70 -8.02
C LEU A 236 0.58 -24.03 -7.90
#